data_AF-A0A7X7DB49-F1
#
_entry.id   AF-A0A7X7DB49-F1
#
_cell.length_a   1.000
_cell.length_b   1.000
_cell.length_c   1.000
_cell.angle_alpha   90.00
_cell.angle_beta   90.00
_cell.angle_gamma   90.00
#
_symmetry.space_group_name_H-M   'P 1'
#
loop_
_entity.id
_entity.type
_entity.pdbx_description
1 polymer ?
#
loop_
_entity_poly.entity_id
_entity_poly.type
_entity_poly.pdbx_seq_one_letter_code
_entity_poly.pdbx_strand_id
1 'polypeptide(L)'
;VHVGKHGSLEWLPGKNAALSADCGTDAALANLPLIYPFLVNDPGEGAQAKRRAHAVIVDHLVPPMARAESYGDIARLEQLLDEYGNIAAMDPAKLPSIRAQIWTLMQAAHMHEDLGLEQRPGDEEFDDFLLHVDGWLCEIKDVQIRDGLHVLGQAPAGQARINLVLAILRASQIWGGEFGAVPGLRRALGLAEGAPTEEVDRVEALARSLVEAMEERGWDVAAVPDVLAAAGLGGGDNHDNDDDDNGVARVLEFAATEVVPRLAATVDELDAIMHALDGGFIPAGPSGSPLRGLVNVLPTGRNFYTVDPRAIPSRLAWDTGQAMADSLLERHVEETGEYPRSVGLSIWGTSAMRTSGDDIAEVLALLGVRPEWDEASRRVTGLEVIPAEELGRPRIDVTVRISGFFRDAFPHVISMLDDAVRMVAELDEPEDLNYVAAHTRADLAEHSDVRRATTRIFGSAPGSYGAGILQTIEAGNWRDDRDLAEVYTRWGGYAYGRDLGGVPAADDMRTNYRRIAVAAKNIDTREHDIADSDDYFQYHGGMIATVRALTGAEPRA
;
A
#
# COMPACT_ATOMS: atom_id res chain seq x y z
N VAL A 1 28.13 -2.29 -12.12
CA VAL A 1 27.27 -2.24 -10.93
C VAL A 1 26.50 -0.92 -10.98
N HIS A 2 25.19 -0.94 -10.86
CA HIS A 2 24.35 0.27 -10.75
C HIS A 2 23.87 0.41 -9.31
N VAL A 3 24.00 1.58 -8.69
CA VAL A 3 23.65 1.77 -7.27
C VAL A 3 22.38 2.61 -7.16
N GLY A 4 21.35 2.07 -6.49
CA GLY A 4 20.12 2.78 -6.16
C GLY A 4 18.93 2.39 -7.04
N LYS A 5 17.80 2.20 -6.38
CA LYS A 5 16.47 2.07 -6.99
C LYS A 5 15.98 3.48 -7.39
N HIS A 6 15.74 3.78 -8.66
CA HIS A 6 16.13 3.02 -9.85
C HIS A 6 16.77 3.90 -10.94
N GLY A 7 17.48 3.28 -11.87
CA GLY A 7 18.07 3.94 -13.04
C GLY A 7 17.03 4.16 -14.14
N SER A 8 17.41 4.84 -15.22
CA SER A 8 16.51 5.08 -16.37
C SER A 8 16.67 4.07 -17.51
N LEU A 9 17.72 3.23 -17.47
CA LEU A 9 18.13 2.36 -18.57
C LEU A 9 17.08 1.28 -18.87
N GLU A 10 16.58 0.62 -17.84
CA GLU A 10 15.55 -0.42 -17.90
C GLU A 10 14.15 0.10 -18.23
N TRP A 11 13.98 1.42 -18.33
CA TRP A 11 12.73 2.12 -18.66
C TRP A 11 12.78 2.81 -20.03
N LEU A 12 13.87 2.66 -20.79
CA LEU A 12 13.97 3.20 -22.13
C LEU A 12 12.91 2.58 -23.06
N PRO A 13 12.47 3.30 -24.11
CA PRO A 13 11.50 2.78 -25.05
C PRO A 13 11.90 1.46 -25.70
N GLY A 14 10.94 0.53 -25.80
CA GLY A 14 11.17 -0.77 -26.45
C GLY A 14 10.13 -1.82 -26.08
N LYS A 15 10.42 -3.09 -26.39
CA LYS A 15 9.57 -4.22 -25.98
C LYS A 15 9.48 -4.32 -24.45
N ASN A 16 8.37 -4.87 -23.96
CA ASN A 16 8.11 -5.11 -22.54
C ASN A 16 9.09 -6.10 -21.90
N ALA A 17 9.49 -7.13 -22.63
CA ALA A 17 10.52 -8.10 -22.25
C ALA A 17 11.12 -8.72 -23.52
N ALA A 18 12.20 -9.51 -23.37
CA ALA A 18 12.90 -10.17 -24.49
C ALA A 18 13.24 -9.16 -25.60
N LEU A 19 14.16 -8.25 -25.26
CA LEU A 19 14.47 -7.09 -26.09
C LEU A 19 14.98 -7.49 -27.49
N SER A 20 14.70 -6.61 -28.45
CA SER A 20 15.29 -6.65 -29.79
C SER A 20 16.41 -5.63 -29.91
N ALA A 21 17.22 -5.74 -30.98
CA ALA A 21 18.28 -4.78 -31.30
C ALA A 21 17.81 -3.32 -31.46
N ASP A 22 16.51 -3.11 -31.71
CA ASP A 22 15.89 -1.78 -31.82
C ASP A 22 15.43 -1.21 -30.47
N CYS A 23 15.55 -1.95 -29.37
CA CYS A 23 15.16 -1.48 -28.03
C CYS A 23 16.27 -0.61 -27.44
N GLY A 24 15.91 0.55 -26.87
CA GLY A 24 16.90 1.50 -26.34
C GLY A 24 17.80 0.90 -25.26
N THR A 25 17.23 0.07 -24.38
CA THR A 25 17.96 -0.64 -23.33
C THR A 25 18.99 -1.63 -23.89
N ASP A 26 18.64 -2.39 -24.92
CA ASP A 26 19.55 -3.36 -25.57
C ASP A 26 20.69 -2.64 -26.27
N ALA A 27 20.38 -1.57 -27.02
CA ALA A 27 21.37 -0.74 -27.70
C ALA A 27 22.37 -0.07 -26.72
N ALA A 28 21.91 0.28 -25.51
CA ALA A 28 22.73 0.93 -24.50
C ALA A 28 23.58 -0.05 -23.67
N LEU A 29 23.00 -1.18 -23.24
CA LEU A 29 23.66 -2.12 -22.32
C LEU A 29 24.40 -3.26 -23.04
N ALA A 30 23.86 -3.70 -24.17
CA ALA A 30 24.36 -4.83 -24.96
C ALA A 30 24.70 -6.04 -24.08
N ASN A 31 25.96 -6.51 -24.13
CA ASN A 31 26.40 -7.70 -23.40
C ASN A 31 27.07 -7.39 -22.04
N LEU A 32 27.00 -6.15 -21.55
CA LEU A 32 27.62 -5.81 -20.27
C LEU A 32 26.83 -6.46 -19.11
N PRO A 33 27.47 -7.25 -18.24
CA PRO A 33 26.82 -7.77 -17.04
C PRO A 33 26.36 -6.62 -16.13
N LEU A 34 25.08 -6.61 -15.78
CA LEU A 34 24.50 -5.62 -14.89
C LEU A 34 24.24 -6.26 -13.51
N ILE A 35 25.04 -5.88 -12.53
CA ILE A 35 24.81 -6.22 -11.11
C ILE A 35 24.17 -5.01 -10.45
N TYR A 36 23.09 -5.25 -9.70
CA TYR A 36 22.22 -4.18 -9.25
C TYR A 36 21.79 -4.37 -7.78
N PRO A 37 22.42 -3.66 -6.83
CA PRO A 37 21.87 -3.45 -5.49
C PRO A 37 20.48 -2.83 -5.54
N PHE A 38 19.48 -3.54 -5.04
CA PHE A 38 18.07 -3.15 -5.16
C PHE A 38 17.31 -3.34 -3.85
N LEU A 39 16.36 -2.46 -3.54
CA LEU A 39 15.59 -2.55 -2.31
C LEU A 39 14.67 -3.79 -2.31
N VAL A 40 14.70 -4.60 -1.25
CA VAL A 40 13.97 -5.89 -1.16
C VAL A 40 12.44 -5.75 -1.27
N ASN A 41 11.89 -4.61 -0.85
CA ASN A 41 10.45 -4.35 -0.86
C ASN A 41 9.94 -3.64 -2.13
N ASP A 42 10.79 -3.42 -3.14
CA ASP A 42 10.39 -2.86 -4.44
C ASP A 42 10.51 -3.89 -5.58
N PRO A 43 9.69 -4.96 -5.51
CA PRO A 43 9.76 -6.10 -6.42
C PRO A 43 9.47 -5.73 -7.88
N GLY A 44 8.57 -4.77 -8.11
CA GLY A 44 8.11 -4.43 -9.44
C GLY A 44 9.23 -3.88 -10.32
N GLU A 45 9.91 -2.86 -9.81
CA GLU A 45 10.98 -2.21 -10.56
C GLU A 45 12.21 -3.10 -10.69
N GLY A 46 12.55 -3.87 -9.66
CA GLY A 46 13.61 -4.87 -9.78
C GLY A 46 13.27 -5.92 -10.85
N ALA A 47 12.02 -6.38 -10.92
CA ALA A 47 11.59 -7.28 -11.99
C ALA A 47 11.73 -6.64 -13.38
N GLN A 48 11.52 -5.32 -13.51
CA GLN A 48 11.76 -4.59 -14.75
C GLN A 48 13.24 -4.63 -15.15
N ALA A 49 14.14 -4.32 -14.22
CA ALA A 49 15.59 -4.39 -14.45
C ALA A 49 16.04 -5.80 -14.86
N LYS A 50 15.50 -6.85 -14.20
CA LYS A 50 15.79 -8.25 -14.54
C LYS A 50 15.34 -8.61 -15.96
N ARG A 51 14.15 -8.19 -16.37
CA ARG A 51 13.52 -8.59 -17.64
C ARG A 51 13.98 -7.78 -18.84
N ARG A 52 14.33 -6.50 -18.64
CA ARG A 52 14.70 -5.58 -19.72
C ARG A 52 16.20 -5.26 -19.76
N ALA A 53 16.93 -5.41 -18.66
CA ALA A 53 18.36 -5.07 -18.61
C ALA A 53 19.23 -6.25 -18.13
N HIS A 54 18.70 -7.48 -18.17
CA HIS A 54 19.38 -8.71 -17.71
C HIS A 54 20.11 -8.55 -16.37
N ALA A 55 19.51 -7.75 -15.47
CA ALA A 55 20.11 -7.43 -14.19
C ALA A 55 20.17 -8.67 -13.28
N VAL A 56 21.33 -8.89 -12.68
CA VAL A 56 21.50 -9.71 -11.48
C VAL A 56 21.26 -8.80 -10.29
N ILE A 57 20.11 -8.96 -9.66
CA ILE A 57 19.80 -8.22 -8.44
C ILE A 57 20.58 -8.83 -7.29
N VAL A 58 21.11 -7.95 -6.44
CA VAL A 58 21.54 -8.29 -5.09
C VAL A 58 20.72 -7.41 -4.17
N ASP A 59 19.67 -7.97 -3.59
CA ASP A 59 18.75 -7.16 -2.81
C ASP A 59 19.39 -6.66 -1.51
N HIS A 60 18.88 -5.54 -1.02
CA HIS A 60 19.33 -4.94 0.22
C HIS A 60 18.17 -4.62 1.17
N LEU A 61 18.50 -4.51 2.45
CA LEU A 61 17.55 -4.26 3.52
C LEU A 61 16.85 -2.91 3.38
N VAL A 62 15.65 -2.83 3.94
CA VAL A 62 14.91 -1.59 4.17
C VAL A 62 15.68 -0.66 5.11
N PRO A 63 15.44 0.66 5.09
CA PRO A 63 16.03 1.55 6.09
C PRO A 63 15.63 1.13 7.50
N PRO A 64 16.41 1.54 8.54
CA PRO A 64 15.97 1.46 9.92
C PRO A 64 14.59 2.12 10.07
N MET A 65 13.68 1.44 10.75
CA MET A 65 12.32 1.92 11.01
C MET A 65 12.15 2.24 12.48
N ALA A 66 11.34 3.23 12.81
CA ALA A 66 10.93 3.54 14.17
C ALA A 66 9.48 4.02 14.20
N ARG A 67 8.88 4.01 15.39
CA ARG A 67 7.63 4.71 15.67
C ARG A 67 7.87 6.22 15.55
N ALA A 68 6.92 6.96 14.96
CA ALA A 68 7.04 8.40 14.74
C ALA A 68 7.15 9.20 16.05
N GLU A 69 6.44 8.74 17.09
CA GLU A 69 6.30 9.43 18.40
C GLU A 69 5.66 10.81 18.29
N SER A 70 5.25 11.38 19.43
CA SER A 70 4.71 12.74 19.50
C SER A 70 5.84 13.75 19.76
N TYR A 71 5.78 14.91 19.11
CA TYR A 71 6.74 16.00 19.30
C TYR A 71 6.06 17.36 19.16
N GLY A 72 6.73 18.41 19.65
CA GLY A 72 6.27 19.79 19.51
C GLY A 72 4.83 19.99 20.01
N ASP A 73 3.99 20.54 19.15
CA ASP A 73 2.57 20.81 19.44
C ASP A 73 1.70 19.57 19.60
N ILE A 74 2.05 18.47 18.91
CA ILE A 74 1.32 17.19 19.00
C ILE A 74 1.45 16.62 20.41
N ALA A 75 2.66 16.63 20.97
CA ALA A 75 2.89 16.19 22.35
C ALA A 75 2.22 17.10 23.38
N ARG A 76 2.07 18.41 23.08
CA ARG A 76 1.32 19.33 23.94
C ARG A 76 -0.19 19.06 23.88
N LEU A 77 -0.71 18.71 22.70
CA LEU A 77 -2.12 18.37 22.55
C LEU A 77 -2.46 17.10 23.31
N GLU A 78 -1.62 16.07 23.22
CA GLU A 78 -1.74 14.84 24.00
C GLU A 78 -1.85 15.12 25.51
N GLN A 79 -0.95 15.94 26.07
CA GLN A 79 -1.02 16.35 27.48
C GLN A 79 -2.33 17.07 27.84
N LEU A 80 -2.88 17.88 26.93
CA LEU A 80 -4.14 18.57 27.16
C LEU A 80 -5.35 17.61 27.09
N LEU A 81 -5.28 16.55 26.29
CA LEU A 81 -6.32 15.52 26.26
C LEU A 81 -6.32 14.69 27.55
N ASP A 82 -5.15 14.32 28.07
CA ASP A 82 -5.02 13.66 29.37
C ASP A 82 -5.58 14.56 30.50
N GLU A 83 -5.24 15.85 30.48
CA GLU A 83 -5.76 16.81 31.44
C GLU A 83 -7.29 16.96 31.30
N TYR A 84 -7.81 16.97 30.08
CA TYR A 84 -9.24 16.98 29.79
C TYR A 84 -9.94 15.75 30.41
N GLY A 85 -9.43 14.54 30.21
CA GLY A 85 -9.98 13.32 30.78
C GLY A 85 -10.02 13.35 32.32
N ASN A 86 -8.95 13.83 32.94
CA ASN A 86 -8.88 14.01 34.39
C ASN A 86 -9.88 15.07 34.91
N ILE A 87 -9.97 16.21 34.23
CA ILE A 87 -10.93 17.28 34.58
C ILE A 87 -12.37 16.80 34.42
N ALA A 88 -12.69 16.05 33.36
CA ALA A 88 -14.01 15.49 33.14
C ALA A 88 -14.46 14.57 34.28
N ALA A 89 -13.53 13.79 34.84
CA ALA A 89 -13.82 12.90 35.97
C ALA A 89 -13.87 13.61 37.33
N MET A 90 -13.03 14.64 37.55
CA MET A 90 -12.81 15.21 38.89
C MET A 90 -13.42 16.61 39.11
N ASP A 91 -13.45 17.48 38.10
CA ASP A 91 -13.91 18.87 38.23
C ASP A 91 -14.57 19.39 36.93
N PRO A 92 -15.78 18.90 36.58
CA PRO A 92 -16.43 19.22 35.30
C PRO A 92 -16.67 20.72 35.09
N ALA A 93 -16.70 21.53 36.16
CA ALA A 93 -16.86 22.97 36.07
C ALA A 93 -15.71 23.67 35.32
N LYS A 94 -14.55 23.00 35.20
CA LYS A 94 -13.38 23.51 34.46
C LYS A 94 -13.31 23.08 32.99
N LEU A 95 -14.21 22.21 32.53
CA LEU A 95 -14.23 21.74 31.13
C LEU A 95 -14.19 22.88 30.09
N PRO A 96 -14.95 23.98 30.25
CA PRO A 96 -14.89 25.08 29.28
C PRO A 96 -13.49 25.71 29.12
N SER A 97 -12.69 25.71 30.19
CA SER A 97 -11.33 26.27 30.18
C SER A 97 -10.34 25.36 29.45
N ILE A 98 -10.41 24.05 29.66
CA ILE A 98 -9.52 23.09 28.97
C ILE A 98 -9.92 22.95 27.50
N ARG A 99 -11.22 22.95 27.16
CA ARG A 99 -11.70 23.02 25.76
C ARG A 99 -11.14 24.23 25.02
N ALA A 100 -11.16 25.40 25.65
CA ALA A 100 -10.61 26.61 25.06
C ALA A 100 -9.09 26.52 24.83
N GLN A 101 -8.35 25.87 25.73
CA GLN A 101 -6.91 25.65 25.57
C GLN A 101 -6.60 24.67 24.43
N ILE A 102 -7.30 23.53 24.38
CA ILE A 102 -7.19 22.54 23.30
C ILE A 102 -7.46 23.22 21.96
N TRP A 103 -8.58 23.93 21.84
CA TRP A 103 -8.94 24.62 20.60
C TRP A 103 -7.91 25.68 20.19
N THR A 104 -7.40 26.46 21.15
CA THR A 104 -6.36 27.48 20.88
C THR A 104 -5.09 26.84 20.34
N LEU A 105 -4.68 25.69 20.90
CA LEU A 105 -3.52 24.93 20.43
C LEU A 105 -3.75 24.39 19.02
N MET A 106 -4.91 23.76 18.77
CA MET A 106 -5.28 23.22 17.45
C MET A 106 -5.32 24.29 16.37
N GLN A 107 -5.76 25.51 16.70
CA GLN A 107 -5.72 26.64 15.78
C GLN A 107 -4.28 27.12 15.52
N ALA A 108 -3.50 27.31 16.59
CA ALA A 108 -2.13 27.81 16.47
C ALA A 108 -1.21 26.85 15.71
N ALA A 109 -1.47 25.55 15.80
CA ALA A 109 -0.71 24.49 15.13
C ALA A 109 -1.35 23.99 13.83
N HIS A 110 -2.41 24.64 13.34
CA HIS A 110 -3.17 24.27 12.13
C HIS A 110 -3.84 22.88 12.13
N MET A 111 -3.82 22.12 13.24
CA MET A 111 -4.44 20.79 13.37
C MET A 111 -5.95 20.76 13.13
N HIS A 112 -6.63 21.89 13.35
CA HIS A 112 -8.04 22.03 12.99
C HIS A 112 -8.28 21.87 11.48
N GLU A 113 -7.32 22.23 10.62
CA GLU A 113 -7.38 22.02 9.17
C GLU A 113 -7.20 20.53 8.83
N ASP A 114 -6.23 19.85 9.46
CA ASP A 114 -6.01 18.41 9.31
C ASP A 114 -7.25 17.58 9.67
N LEU A 115 -8.00 18.02 10.67
CA LEU A 115 -9.22 17.36 11.15
C LEU A 115 -10.51 17.91 10.51
N GLY A 116 -10.41 18.79 9.52
CA GLY A 116 -11.55 19.28 8.75
C GLY A 116 -12.50 20.23 9.51
N LEU A 117 -12.02 20.94 10.52
CA LEU A 117 -12.78 21.91 11.30
C LEU A 117 -12.52 23.36 10.88
N GLU A 118 -13.51 23.99 10.24
CA GLU A 118 -13.46 25.43 9.94
C GLU A 118 -13.71 26.32 11.17
N GLN A 119 -14.52 25.84 12.11
CA GLN A 119 -14.96 26.58 13.29
C GLN A 119 -15.02 25.65 14.49
N ARG A 120 -14.97 26.23 15.70
CA ARG A 120 -15.08 25.46 16.94
C ARG A 120 -16.50 24.87 17.04
N PRO A 121 -16.64 23.55 17.24
CA PRO A 121 -17.92 22.93 17.56
C PRO A 121 -18.56 23.47 18.84
N GLY A 122 -19.86 23.21 19.03
CA GLY A 122 -20.51 23.42 20.33
C GLY A 122 -19.87 22.55 21.42
N ASP A 123 -20.05 22.88 22.70
CA ASP A 123 -19.32 22.18 23.78
C ASP A 123 -19.60 20.67 23.86
N GLU A 124 -20.83 20.22 23.57
CA GLU A 124 -21.17 18.78 23.53
C GLU A 124 -20.54 18.09 22.31
N GLU A 125 -20.66 18.71 21.13
CA GLU A 125 -20.03 18.23 19.89
C GLU A 125 -18.50 18.21 19.99
N PHE A 126 -17.92 19.15 20.74
CA PHE A 126 -16.48 19.24 20.97
C PHE A 126 -15.98 18.03 21.75
N ASP A 127 -16.71 17.60 22.78
CA ASP A 127 -16.33 16.44 23.59
C ASP A 127 -16.36 15.14 22.77
N ASP A 128 -17.39 14.96 21.94
CA ASP A 128 -17.47 13.83 21.01
C ASP A 128 -16.34 13.90 19.96
N PHE A 129 -16.04 15.10 19.47
CA PHE A 129 -14.96 15.32 18.52
C PHE A 129 -13.56 15.05 19.12
N LEU A 130 -13.36 15.25 20.42
CA LEU A 130 -12.08 14.90 21.07
C LEU A 130 -11.76 13.40 20.96
N LEU A 131 -12.77 12.52 20.82
CA LEU A 131 -12.54 11.11 20.53
C LEU A 131 -11.93 10.90 19.14
N HIS A 132 -12.34 11.71 18.16
CA HIS A 132 -11.73 11.71 16.82
C HIS A 132 -10.30 12.25 16.86
N VAL A 133 -10.05 13.31 17.65
CA VAL A 133 -8.70 13.85 17.87
C VAL A 133 -7.79 12.81 18.52
N ASP A 134 -8.27 12.09 19.54
CA ASP A 134 -7.52 11.01 20.20
C ASP A 134 -7.14 9.91 19.20
N GLY A 135 -8.09 9.44 18.40
CA GLY A 135 -7.83 8.46 17.33
C GLY A 135 -6.77 8.95 16.32
N TRP A 136 -6.91 10.19 15.84
CA TRP A 136 -5.93 10.78 14.92
C TRP A 136 -4.53 10.90 15.54
N LEU A 137 -4.43 11.36 16.79
CA LEU A 137 -3.16 11.43 17.53
C LEU A 137 -2.52 10.05 17.70
N CYS A 138 -3.33 9.04 18.04
CA CYS A 138 -2.88 7.66 18.15
C CYS A 138 -2.23 7.19 16.84
N GLU A 139 -2.91 7.42 15.72
CA GLU A 139 -2.44 7.00 14.39
C GLU A 139 -1.13 7.67 13.99
N ILE A 140 -1.04 9.01 14.08
CA ILE A 140 0.17 9.74 13.69
C ILE A 140 1.35 9.43 14.61
N LYS A 141 1.09 9.15 15.90
CA LYS A 141 2.13 8.78 16.87
C LYS A 141 2.60 7.34 16.65
N ASP A 142 1.68 6.43 16.33
CA ASP A 142 1.98 5.00 16.21
C ASP A 142 2.51 4.59 14.83
N VAL A 143 2.37 5.42 13.80
CA VAL A 143 2.85 5.09 12.46
C VAL A 143 4.37 4.82 12.43
N GLN A 144 4.76 3.83 11.62
CA GLN A 144 6.17 3.51 11.38
C GLN A 144 6.74 4.43 10.31
N ILE A 145 7.85 5.08 10.62
CA ILE A 145 8.61 5.94 9.70
C ILE A 145 10.06 5.46 9.62
N ARG A 146 10.79 5.93 8.60
CA ARG A 146 12.24 5.71 8.52
C ARG A 146 12.97 6.52 9.59
N ASP A 147 13.93 5.89 10.27
CA ASP A 147 14.83 6.50 11.25
C ASP A 147 16.28 6.52 10.73
N GLY A 148 16.42 6.80 9.43
CA GLY A 148 17.70 6.83 8.74
C GLY A 148 17.64 6.22 7.34
N LEU A 149 18.81 5.85 6.82
CA LEU A 149 19.00 5.20 5.53
C LEU A 149 19.78 3.90 5.72
N HIS A 150 19.51 2.92 4.86
CA HIS A 150 20.30 1.70 4.81
C HIS A 150 21.72 1.97 4.28
N VAL A 151 22.71 1.26 4.82
CA VAL A 151 24.07 1.20 4.30
C VAL A 151 24.34 -0.23 3.90
N LEU A 152 24.66 -0.44 2.62
CA LEU A 152 24.85 -1.77 2.03
C LEU A 152 25.89 -2.60 2.81
N GLY A 153 25.51 -3.80 3.25
CA GLY A 153 26.35 -4.68 4.07
C GLY A 153 26.41 -4.31 5.56
N GLN A 154 25.64 -3.31 6.02
CA GLN A 154 25.58 -2.94 7.43
C GLN A 154 24.30 -3.46 8.07
N ALA A 155 24.40 -4.58 8.79
CA ALA A 155 23.28 -5.10 9.57
C ALA A 155 22.88 -4.12 10.70
N PRO A 156 21.57 -3.99 11.01
CA PRO A 156 21.10 -3.19 12.13
C PRO A 156 21.61 -3.77 13.46
N ALA A 157 22.01 -2.89 14.38
CA ALA A 157 22.49 -3.24 15.71
C ALA A 157 21.99 -2.27 16.77
N GLY A 158 21.92 -2.71 18.03
CA GLY A 158 21.42 -1.89 19.15
C GLY A 158 20.02 -1.36 18.85
N GLN A 159 19.84 -0.05 19.00
CA GLN A 159 18.52 0.56 18.89
C GLN A 159 17.87 0.42 17.51
N ALA A 160 18.65 0.47 16.43
CA ALA A 160 18.14 0.25 15.08
C ALA A 160 17.57 -1.17 14.91
N ARG A 161 18.20 -2.18 15.54
CA ARG A 161 17.70 -3.56 15.51
C ARG A 161 16.46 -3.72 16.37
N ILE A 162 16.46 -3.15 17.58
CA ILE A 162 15.29 -3.16 18.48
C ILE A 162 14.07 -2.59 17.77
N ASN A 163 14.19 -1.38 17.21
CA ASN A 163 13.07 -0.71 16.55
C ASN A 163 12.60 -1.48 15.30
N LEU A 164 13.53 -2.00 14.48
CA LEU A 164 13.16 -2.77 13.29
C LEU A 164 12.50 -4.11 13.65
N VAL A 165 12.97 -4.80 14.69
CA VAL A 165 12.34 -6.04 15.15
C VAL A 165 10.94 -5.75 15.70
N LEU A 166 10.75 -4.67 16.49
CA LEU A 166 9.41 -4.24 16.92
C LEU A 166 8.48 -3.99 15.74
N ALA A 167 8.96 -3.29 14.70
CA ALA A 167 8.19 -3.00 13.50
C ALA A 167 7.78 -4.29 12.75
N ILE A 168 8.70 -5.25 12.60
CA ILE A 168 8.42 -6.55 11.97
C ILE A 168 7.39 -7.36 12.77
N LEU A 169 7.57 -7.44 14.09
CA LEU A 169 6.72 -8.24 14.98
C LEU A 169 5.35 -7.61 15.24
N ARG A 170 5.12 -6.38 14.80
CA ARG A 170 3.80 -5.73 14.89
C ARG A 170 2.76 -6.43 14.01
N ALA A 171 3.16 -6.91 12.84
CA ALA A 171 2.29 -7.61 11.90
C ALA A 171 2.08 -9.09 12.30
N SER A 172 0.93 -9.64 11.90
CA SER A 172 0.71 -11.09 11.92
C SER A 172 1.59 -11.75 10.86
N GLN A 173 2.31 -12.82 11.24
CA GLN A 173 3.33 -13.43 10.39
C GLN A 173 2.74 -14.50 9.49
N ILE A 174 3.17 -14.48 8.22
CA ILE A 174 2.92 -15.54 7.24
C ILE A 174 4.19 -16.38 7.17
N TRP A 175 4.12 -17.60 7.69
CA TRP A 175 5.29 -18.47 7.80
C TRP A 175 4.96 -19.92 7.45
N GLY A 176 5.88 -20.62 6.78
CA GLY A 176 5.66 -22.03 6.40
C GLY A 176 4.48 -22.28 5.45
N GLY A 177 3.91 -21.25 4.83
CA GLY A 177 2.68 -21.35 4.03
C GLY A 177 1.39 -21.21 4.85
N GLU A 178 1.51 -20.95 6.15
CA GLU A 178 0.38 -20.71 7.06
C GLU A 178 0.25 -19.22 7.38
N PHE A 179 -0.97 -18.69 7.20
CA PHE A 179 -1.30 -17.33 7.60
C PHE A 179 -1.53 -17.28 9.12
N GLY A 180 -1.00 -16.25 9.77
CA GLY A 180 -1.15 -16.10 11.22
C GLY A 180 -0.44 -17.19 12.03
N ALA A 181 0.58 -17.83 11.43
CA ALA A 181 1.42 -18.84 12.09
C ALA A 181 1.97 -18.29 13.42
N VAL A 182 2.36 -17.02 13.41
CA VAL A 182 2.75 -16.27 14.61
C VAL A 182 1.94 -14.97 14.65
N PRO A 183 1.19 -14.67 15.73
CA PRO A 183 0.44 -13.43 15.83
C PRO A 183 1.38 -12.22 15.91
N GLY A 184 0.84 -11.01 15.69
CA GLY A 184 1.60 -9.80 16.01
C GLY A 184 1.83 -9.68 17.52
N LEU A 185 2.99 -9.17 17.95
CA LEU A 185 3.39 -9.05 19.36
C LEU A 185 2.37 -8.28 20.18
N ARG A 186 1.87 -7.15 19.67
CA ARG A 186 0.85 -6.34 20.37
C ARG A 186 -0.48 -7.07 20.49
N ARG A 187 -0.85 -7.85 19.47
CA ARG A 187 -2.05 -8.68 19.49
C ARG A 187 -1.92 -9.82 20.51
N ALA A 188 -0.75 -10.44 20.60
CA ALA A 188 -0.45 -11.46 21.61
C ALA A 188 -0.45 -10.87 23.04
N LEU A 189 -0.12 -9.58 23.18
CA LEU A 189 -0.23 -8.82 24.44
C LEU A 189 -1.65 -8.33 24.75
N GLY A 190 -2.64 -8.66 23.91
CA GLY A 190 -4.06 -8.38 24.13
C GLY A 190 -4.59 -7.10 23.47
N LEU A 191 -3.81 -6.40 22.64
CA LEU A 191 -4.29 -5.18 21.98
C LEU A 191 -5.47 -5.49 21.04
N ALA A 192 -6.59 -4.81 21.28
CA ALA A 192 -7.75 -4.83 20.39
C ALA A 192 -7.57 -3.86 19.22
N GLU A 193 -8.28 -4.13 18.12
CA GLU A 193 -8.40 -3.17 17.03
C GLU A 193 -9.25 -1.98 17.48
N GLY A 194 -8.81 -0.75 17.18
CA GLY A 194 -9.47 0.47 17.65
C GLY A 194 -9.31 0.75 19.14
N ALA A 195 -8.28 0.19 19.81
CA ALA A 195 -8.01 0.48 21.21
C ALA A 195 -7.65 1.98 21.43
N PRO A 196 -8.01 2.57 22.58
CA PRO A 196 -7.65 3.95 22.92
C PRO A 196 -6.13 4.19 22.96
N THR A 197 -5.71 5.44 22.74
CA THR A 197 -4.28 5.82 22.69
C THR A 197 -3.48 5.35 23.90
N GLU A 198 -4.02 5.54 25.11
CA GLU A 198 -3.38 5.12 26.37
C GLU A 198 -3.10 3.60 26.40
N GLU A 199 -4.03 2.79 25.88
CA GLU A 199 -3.86 1.34 25.83
C GLU A 199 -2.82 0.94 24.79
N VAL A 200 -2.85 1.57 23.61
CA VAL A 200 -1.85 1.36 22.55
C VAL A 200 -0.45 1.66 23.08
N ASP A 201 -0.26 2.78 23.77
CA ASP A 201 1.02 3.16 24.36
C ASP A 201 1.51 2.20 25.45
N ARG A 202 0.61 1.78 26.34
CA ARG A 202 0.94 0.82 27.38
C ARG A 202 1.40 -0.51 26.78
N VAL A 203 0.71 -1.00 25.75
CA VAL A 203 1.08 -2.25 25.07
C VAL A 203 2.37 -2.09 24.27
N GLU A 204 2.58 -0.98 23.57
CA GLU A 204 3.81 -0.69 22.84
C GLU A 204 5.01 -0.61 23.80
N ALA A 205 4.88 0.03 24.96
CA ALA A 205 5.93 0.09 25.97
C ALA A 205 6.27 -1.30 26.51
N LEU A 206 5.27 -2.15 26.75
CA LEU A 206 5.49 -3.54 27.16
C LEU A 206 6.19 -4.35 26.06
N ALA A 207 5.71 -4.27 24.82
CA ALA A 207 6.33 -4.91 23.66
C ALA A 207 7.80 -4.50 23.50
N ARG A 208 8.09 -3.20 23.63
CA ARG A 208 9.45 -2.65 23.60
C ARG A 208 10.32 -3.24 24.69
N SER A 209 9.86 -3.25 25.94
CA SER A 209 10.62 -3.80 27.07
C SER A 209 10.96 -5.30 26.89
N LEU A 210 10.07 -6.08 26.29
CA LEU A 210 10.32 -7.50 25.97
C LEU A 210 11.42 -7.65 24.91
N VAL A 211 11.36 -6.85 23.84
CA VAL A 211 12.36 -6.86 22.76
C VAL A 211 13.72 -6.38 23.27
N GLU A 212 13.76 -5.33 24.08
CA GLU A 212 14.99 -4.83 24.71
C GLU A 212 15.60 -5.88 25.64
N ALA A 213 14.79 -6.56 26.45
CA ALA A 213 15.26 -7.64 27.31
C ALA A 213 15.83 -8.82 26.52
N MET A 214 15.26 -9.16 25.36
CA MET A 214 15.80 -10.18 24.45
C MET A 214 17.11 -9.73 23.79
N GLU A 215 17.21 -8.46 23.37
CA GLU A 215 18.44 -7.87 22.82
C GLU A 215 19.59 -7.94 23.84
N GLU A 216 19.34 -7.59 25.12
CA GLU A 216 20.33 -7.69 26.20
C GLU A 216 20.83 -9.13 26.45
N ARG A 217 19.96 -10.12 26.19
CA ARG A 217 20.27 -11.55 26.32
C ARG A 217 20.83 -12.15 25.03
N GLY A 218 21.15 -11.32 24.04
CA GLY A 218 21.74 -11.76 22.77
C GLY A 218 20.80 -12.61 21.93
N TRP A 219 19.48 -12.45 22.10
CA TRP A 219 18.45 -13.23 21.42
C TRP A 219 18.57 -14.75 21.65
N ASP A 220 19.03 -15.17 22.83
CA ASP A 220 18.99 -16.58 23.21
C ASP A 220 17.55 -17.03 23.48
N VAL A 221 17.09 -18.02 22.70
CA VAL A 221 15.77 -18.66 22.84
C VAL A 221 15.55 -19.18 24.26
N ALA A 222 16.60 -19.70 24.90
CA ALA A 222 16.51 -20.24 26.26
C ALA A 222 16.17 -19.17 27.30
N ALA A 223 16.31 -17.89 26.97
CA ALA A 223 16.05 -16.79 27.87
C ALA A 223 14.60 -16.26 27.80
N VAL A 224 13.79 -16.73 26.84
CA VAL A 224 12.37 -16.32 26.69
C VAL A 224 11.55 -16.53 27.97
N PRO A 225 11.61 -17.70 28.65
CA PRO A 225 10.86 -17.90 29.90
C PRO A 225 11.21 -16.87 30.99
N ASP A 226 12.50 -16.53 31.13
CA ASP A 226 12.98 -15.55 32.11
C ASP A 226 12.53 -14.13 31.76
N VAL A 227 12.53 -13.76 30.48
CA VAL A 227 12.02 -12.46 30.00
C VAL A 227 10.53 -12.32 30.29
N LEU A 228 9.74 -13.36 30.00
CA LEU A 228 8.31 -13.36 30.29
C LEU A 228 8.04 -13.30 31.79
N ALA A 229 8.77 -14.08 32.61
CA ALA A 229 8.64 -14.04 34.05
C ALA A 229 8.95 -12.65 34.63
N ALA A 230 10.00 -11.98 34.14
CA ALA A 230 10.36 -10.63 34.56
C ALA A 230 9.29 -9.58 34.17
N ALA A 231 8.59 -9.78 33.06
CA ALA A 231 7.50 -8.92 32.60
C ALA A 231 6.14 -9.23 33.27
N GLY A 232 6.08 -10.19 34.20
CA GLY A 232 4.82 -10.63 34.81
C GLY A 232 3.93 -11.45 33.88
N LEU A 233 4.49 -11.96 32.77
CA LEU A 233 3.84 -12.82 31.77
C LEU A 233 4.23 -14.30 31.93
N GLY A 234 5.18 -14.60 32.82
CA GLY A 234 5.62 -15.95 33.12
C GLY A 234 4.84 -16.54 34.29
N GLY A 235 3.74 -17.22 34.00
CA GLY A 235 3.02 -18.04 34.97
C GLY A 235 1.52 -17.74 35.04
N GLY A 236 0.75 -18.55 34.32
CA GLY A 236 -0.66 -18.76 34.59
C GLY A 236 -1.02 -20.18 34.21
N ASP A 237 -1.12 -21.07 35.21
CA ASP A 237 -1.93 -22.30 35.15
C ASP A 237 -3.41 -21.90 34.97
N ASN A 238 -3.76 -21.30 33.83
CA ASN A 238 -5.15 -21.22 33.40
C ASN A 238 -5.47 -22.53 32.66
N HIS A 239 -5.57 -23.60 33.46
CA HIS A 239 -5.96 -24.96 33.07
C HIS A 239 -7.45 -25.06 32.62
N ASP A 240 -7.98 -24.06 31.93
CA ASP A 240 -9.36 -24.07 31.42
C ASP A 240 -9.48 -23.68 29.94
N ASN A 241 -8.39 -23.52 29.19
CA ASN A 241 -8.41 -23.52 27.73
C ASN A 241 -7.31 -24.46 27.20
N ASP A 242 -7.71 -25.48 26.45
CA ASP A 242 -6.87 -26.52 25.84
C ASP A 242 -5.88 -26.01 24.74
N ASP A 243 -5.48 -24.73 24.74
CA ASP A 243 -4.48 -24.15 23.83
C ASP A 243 -3.21 -23.73 24.61
N ASP A 244 -2.31 -24.71 24.77
CA ASP A 244 -1.10 -24.72 25.59
C ASP A 244 0.08 -23.86 25.05
N ASP A 245 -0.17 -22.67 24.47
CA ASP A 245 0.88 -21.88 23.83
C ASP A 245 0.76 -20.38 24.15
N ASN A 246 1.63 -19.86 25.02
CA ASN A 246 1.72 -18.43 25.29
C ASN A 246 2.13 -17.71 24.00
N GLY A 247 1.17 -17.05 23.34
CA GLY A 247 1.41 -16.36 22.07
C GLY A 247 2.57 -15.38 22.09
N VAL A 248 2.87 -14.76 23.24
CA VAL A 248 4.03 -13.87 23.40
C VAL A 248 5.34 -14.66 23.37
N ALA A 249 5.40 -15.82 24.02
CA ALA A 249 6.56 -16.71 23.97
C ALA A 249 6.87 -17.11 22.53
N ARG A 250 5.85 -17.58 21.79
CA ARG A 250 6.00 -17.98 20.38
C ARG A 250 6.52 -16.84 19.50
N VAL A 251 6.07 -15.61 19.75
CA VAL A 251 6.56 -14.42 19.02
C VAL A 251 8.04 -14.14 19.31
N LEU A 252 8.46 -14.19 20.58
CA LEU A 252 9.86 -13.94 20.95
C LEU A 252 10.80 -15.06 20.47
N GLU A 253 10.35 -16.31 20.53
CA GLU A 253 11.07 -17.46 19.97
C GLU A 253 11.22 -17.34 18.45
N PHE A 254 10.15 -16.97 17.74
CA PHE A 254 10.21 -16.70 16.31
C PHE A 254 11.18 -15.56 15.97
N ALA A 255 11.18 -14.49 16.76
CA ALA A 255 12.12 -13.39 16.58
C ALA A 255 13.59 -13.83 16.74
N ALA A 256 13.86 -14.63 17.78
CA ALA A 256 15.19 -15.15 18.09
C ALA A 256 15.68 -16.19 17.06
N THR A 257 14.79 -17.02 16.52
CA THR A 257 15.14 -18.12 15.61
C THR A 257 15.15 -17.73 14.14
N GLU A 258 14.26 -16.81 13.73
CA GLU A 258 14.07 -16.47 12.32
C GLU A 258 14.42 -15.02 12.03
N VAL A 259 13.83 -14.05 12.74
CA VAL A 259 13.96 -12.63 12.39
C VAL A 259 15.39 -12.14 12.56
N VAL A 260 15.95 -12.28 13.77
CA VAL A 260 17.25 -11.71 14.12
C VAL A 260 18.42 -12.37 13.38
N PRO A 261 18.49 -13.71 13.24
CA PRO A 261 19.54 -14.33 12.45
C PRO A 261 19.52 -13.89 10.98
N ARG A 262 18.32 -13.73 10.39
CA ARG A 262 18.18 -13.26 9.00
C ARG A 262 18.54 -11.78 8.86
N LEU A 263 18.21 -10.93 9.83
CA LEU A 263 18.67 -9.54 9.85
C LEU A 263 20.19 -9.44 10.01
N ALA A 264 20.81 -10.29 10.83
CA ALA A 264 22.26 -10.31 11.03
C ALA A 264 23.02 -10.65 9.74
N ALA A 265 22.46 -11.52 8.90
CA ALA A 265 23.03 -11.89 7.60
C ALA A 265 22.97 -10.78 6.54
N THR A 266 22.42 -9.59 6.85
CA THR A 266 22.52 -8.38 6.01
C THR A 266 23.99 -8.01 5.69
N VAL A 267 24.94 -8.43 6.53
CA VAL A 267 26.38 -8.24 6.27
C VAL A 267 26.85 -8.92 4.97
N ASP A 268 26.13 -9.94 4.50
CA ASP A 268 26.47 -10.71 3.31
C ASP A 268 26.12 -9.97 2.00
N GLU A 269 25.42 -8.83 2.04
CA GLU A 269 25.03 -8.05 0.86
C GLU A 269 26.24 -7.64 0.00
N LEU A 270 27.33 -7.17 0.63
CA LEU A 270 28.55 -6.79 -0.08
C LEU A 270 29.27 -8.01 -0.64
N ASP A 271 29.34 -9.10 0.12
CA ASP A 271 29.95 -10.35 -0.32
C ASP A 271 29.20 -10.96 -1.51
N ALA A 272 27.87 -10.86 -1.54
CA ALA A 272 27.05 -11.26 -2.68
C ALA A 272 27.35 -10.43 -3.93
N ILE A 273 27.60 -9.12 -3.81
CA ILE A 273 28.02 -8.27 -4.94
C ILE A 273 29.40 -8.70 -5.45
N MET A 274 30.35 -8.94 -4.54
CA MET A 274 31.68 -9.42 -4.91
C MET A 274 31.61 -10.80 -5.58
N HIS A 275 30.76 -11.70 -5.09
CA HIS A 275 30.51 -13.00 -5.70
C HIS A 275 29.90 -12.86 -7.10
N ALA A 276 28.94 -11.96 -7.30
CA ALA A 276 28.34 -11.69 -8.60
C ALA A 276 29.37 -11.15 -9.60
N LEU A 277 30.26 -10.26 -9.15
CA LEU A 277 31.35 -9.71 -9.96
C LEU A 277 32.36 -10.78 -10.39
N ASP A 278 32.56 -11.81 -9.58
CA ASP A 278 33.40 -12.97 -9.89
C ASP A 278 32.69 -14.02 -10.78
N GLY A 279 31.47 -13.72 -11.27
CA GLY A 279 30.67 -14.64 -12.08
C GLY A 279 29.99 -15.75 -11.27
N GLY A 280 29.91 -15.58 -9.95
CA GLY A 280 29.24 -16.48 -9.03
C GLY A 280 27.72 -16.51 -9.20
N PHE A 281 27.10 -17.62 -8.77
CA PHE A 281 25.65 -17.75 -8.76
C PHE A 281 25.07 -17.07 -7.53
N ILE A 282 24.21 -16.07 -7.73
CA ILE A 282 23.48 -15.40 -6.64
C ILE A 282 22.18 -16.16 -6.36
N PRO A 283 21.99 -16.70 -5.14
CA PRO A 283 20.76 -17.38 -4.75
C PRO A 283 19.55 -16.48 -4.91
N ALA A 284 18.43 -17.06 -5.37
CA ALA A 284 17.16 -16.35 -5.44
C ALA A 284 16.42 -16.42 -4.09
N GLY A 285 15.52 -15.46 -3.87
CA GLY A 285 14.64 -15.40 -2.70
C GLY A 285 13.35 -14.64 -3.02
N PRO A 286 12.32 -14.70 -2.16
CA PRO A 286 11.14 -13.86 -2.34
C PRO A 286 11.48 -12.39 -2.02
N SER A 287 10.72 -11.49 -2.64
CA SER A 287 10.74 -10.03 -2.41
C SER A 287 9.48 -9.56 -1.70
N GLY A 288 9.53 -8.42 -1.01
CA GLY A 288 8.38 -7.83 -0.33
C GLY A 288 8.77 -7.02 0.91
N SER A 289 7.79 -6.46 1.61
CA SER A 289 8.03 -5.74 2.86
C SER A 289 8.16 -6.71 4.02
N PRO A 290 9.29 -6.72 4.76
CA PRO A 290 9.40 -7.51 5.99
C PRO A 290 8.45 -7.00 7.10
N LEU A 291 7.93 -5.77 6.98
CA LEU A 291 6.97 -5.18 7.92
C LEU A 291 5.53 -5.66 7.71
N ARG A 292 5.26 -6.40 6.62
CA ARG A 292 3.94 -6.99 6.31
C ARG A 292 3.83 -8.47 6.69
N GLY A 293 4.61 -8.91 7.68
CA GLY A 293 4.60 -10.30 8.14
C GLY A 293 5.28 -11.29 7.18
N LEU A 294 6.12 -10.79 6.26
CA LEU A 294 6.83 -11.60 5.25
C LEU A 294 8.31 -11.75 5.60
N VAL A 295 8.64 -12.37 6.75
CA VAL A 295 10.03 -12.53 7.21
C VAL A 295 10.89 -13.37 6.25
N ASN A 296 10.28 -14.15 5.37
CA ASN A 296 10.98 -15.00 4.40
C ASN A 296 11.69 -14.18 3.29
N VAL A 297 11.37 -12.89 3.15
CA VAL A 297 12.11 -11.93 2.32
C VAL A 297 13.48 -11.58 2.91
N LEU A 298 13.77 -12.02 4.14
CA LEU A 298 15.09 -11.99 4.74
C LEU A 298 15.75 -13.39 4.68
N PRO A 299 17.08 -13.52 4.66
CA PRO A 299 18.05 -12.42 4.62
C PRO A 299 18.10 -11.74 3.24
N THR A 300 18.73 -10.57 3.18
CA THR A 300 19.03 -9.86 1.92
C THR A 300 20.33 -10.38 1.30
N GLY A 301 20.82 -9.77 0.21
CA GLY A 301 21.94 -10.27 -0.57
C GLY A 301 21.54 -11.29 -1.65
N ARG A 302 20.27 -11.32 -2.04
CA ARG A 302 19.69 -12.32 -2.95
C ARG A 302 19.20 -11.72 -4.27
N ASN A 303 19.11 -12.57 -5.29
CA ASN A 303 18.56 -12.20 -6.59
C ASN A 303 17.06 -12.47 -6.62
N PHE A 304 16.27 -11.62 -5.96
CA PHE A 304 14.88 -11.93 -5.67
C PHE A 304 14.02 -12.28 -6.90
N TYR A 305 12.96 -13.05 -6.67
CA TYR A 305 11.82 -13.24 -7.56
C TYR A 305 10.57 -12.62 -6.95
N THR A 306 9.53 -12.43 -7.76
CA THR A 306 8.29 -11.77 -7.35
C THR A 306 7.19 -12.80 -7.05
N VAL A 307 6.13 -12.85 -7.85
CA VAL A 307 4.93 -13.67 -7.61
C VAL A 307 4.48 -14.36 -8.90
N ASP A 308 3.67 -15.43 -8.80
CA ASP A 308 2.98 -15.98 -9.97
C ASP A 308 1.87 -14.99 -10.40
N PRO A 309 1.98 -14.32 -11.55
CA PRO A 309 0.99 -13.33 -11.99
C PRO A 309 -0.38 -13.93 -12.28
N ARG A 310 -0.52 -15.27 -12.34
CA ARG A 310 -1.81 -15.96 -12.52
C ARG A 310 -2.52 -16.27 -11.20
N ALA A 311 -1.88 -16.07 -10.06
CA ALA A 311 -2.45 -16.28 -8.73
C ALA A 311 -2.91 -14.95 -8.08
N ILE A 312 -3.13 -13.92 -8.89
CA ILE A 312 -3.50 -12.56 -8.44
C ILE A 312 -4.88 -12.20 -9.01
N PRO A 313 -5.81 -11.68 -8.19
CA PRO A 313 -5.68 -11.48 -6.75
C PRO A 313 -5.69 -12.81 -5.98
N SER A 314 -5.00 -12.88 -4.84
CA SER A 314 -5.14 -14.00 -3.92
C SER A 314 -6.48 -13.94 -3.17
N ARG A 315 -6.87 -15.01 -2.46
CA ARG A 315 -8.09 -14.99 -1.62
C ARG A 315 -8.01 -13.96 -0.49
N LEU A 316 -6.83 -13.79 0.12
CA LEU A 316 -6.63 -12.79 1.17
C LEU A 316 -6.70 -11.38 0.60
N ALA A 317 -6.10 -11.17 -0.58
CA ALA A 317 -6.19 -9.89 -1.28
C ALA A 317 -7.63 -9.57 -1.68
N TRP A 318 -8.46 -10.58 -1.97
CA TRP A 318 -9.90 -10.40 -2.19
C TRP A 318 -10.59 -9.85 -0.95
N ASP A 319 -10.38 -10.44 0.22
CA ASP A 319 -10.99 -9.98 1.47
C ASP A 319 -10.55 -8.54 1.81
N THR A 320 -9.26 -8.24 1.63
CA THR A 320 -8.72 -6.87 1.83
C THR A 320 -9.28 -5.88 0.82
N GLY A 321 -9.32 -6.22 -0.48
CA GLY A 321 -9.86 -5.35 -1.52
C GLY A 321 -11.36 -5.10 -1.35
N GLN A 322 -12.11 -6.08 -0.85
CA GLN A 322 -13.53 -5.89 -0.48
C GLN A 322 -13.67 -4.87 0.65
N ALA A 323 -12.90 -5.03 1.74
CA ALA A 323 -12.93 -4.09 2.86
C ALA A 323 -12.54 -2.66 2.44
N MET A 324 -11.56 -2.53 1.54
CA MET A 324 -11.15 -1.23 0.98
C MET A 324 -12.26 -0.59 0.15
N ALA A 325 -12.91 -1.36 -0.72
CA ALA A 325 -14.04 -0.88 -1.51
C ALA A 325 -15.21 -0.44 -0.62
N ASP A 326 -15.55 -1.24 0.39
CA ASP A 326 -16.65 -0.92 1.30
C ASP A 326 -16.32 0.34 2.12
N SER A 327 -15.10 0.46 2.67
CA SER A 327 -14.65 1.65 3.40
C SER A 327 -14.70 2.93 2.55
N LEU A 328 -14.25 2.87 1.29
CA LEU A 328 -14.32 4.01 0.36
C LEU A 328 -15.77 4.43 0.11
N LEU A 329 -16.67 3.47 -0.10
CA LEU A 329 -18.07 3.73 -0.40
C LEU A 329 -18.83 4.25 0.83
N GLU A 330 -18.62 3.65 2.00
CA GLU A 330 -19.16 4.10 3.29
C GLU A 330 -18.79 5.56 3.53
N ARG A 331 -17.51 5.90 3.40
CA ARG A 331 -17.03 7.27 3.57
C ARG A 331 -17.72 8.24 2.59
N HIS A 332 -17.85 7.86 1.33
CA HIS A 332 -18.50 8.70 0.33
C HIS A 332 -20.00 8.92 0.63
N VAL A 333 -20.70 7.87 1.05
CA VAL A 333 -22.12 7.95 1.42
C VAL A 333 -22.32 8.77 2.68
N GLU A 334 -21.45 8.65 3.69
CA GLU A 334 -21.48 9.50 4.89
C GLU A 334 -21.33 10.98 4.56
N GLU A 335 -20.44 11.31 3.62
CA GLU A 335 -20.14 12.71 3.24
C GLU A 335 -21.15 13.32 2.25
N THR A 336 -21.80 12.51 1.41
CA THR A 336 -22.62 13.01 0.28
C THR A 336 -24.07 12.54 0.30
N GLY A 337 -24.38 11.47 1.03
CA GLY A 337 -25.68 10.81 1.06
C GLY A 337 -25.98 9.90 -0.14
N GLU A 338 -25.05 9.75 -1.09
CA GLU A 338 -25.21 8.89 -2.27
C GLU A 338 -23.93 8.10 -2.58
N TYR A 339 -24.04 7.03 -3.40
CA TYR A 339 -22.88 6.28 -3.87
C TYR A 339 -22.17 7.02 -5.01
N PRO A 340 -20.83 6.93 -5.13
CA PRO A 340 -20.11 7.58 -6.21
C PRO A 340 -20.47 6.95 -7.55
N ARG A 341 -20.78 7.78 -8.55
CA ARG A 341 -21.10 7.28 -9.90
C ARG A 341 -19.93 6.58 -10.57
N SER A 342 -18.71 7.06 -10.32
CA SER A 342 -17.48 6.40 -10.74
C SER A 342 -16.31 6.66 -9.80
N VAL A 343 -15.45 5.65 -9.66
CA VAL A 343 -14.17 5.72 -8.94
C VAL A 343 -13.03 5.64 -9.96
N GLY A 344 -12.08 6.55 -9.87
CA GLY A 344 -10.82 6.49 -10.59
C GLY A 344 -9.74 5.87 -9.71
N LEU A 345 -9.14 4.76 -10.12
CA LEU A 345 -8.11 4.08 -9.32
C LEU A 345 -6.80 3.95 -10.10
N SER A 346 -5.69 4.34 -9.47
CA SER A 346 -4.34 4.16 -10.01
C SER A 346 -3.71 2.86 -9.50
N ILE A 347 -3.39 1.93 -10.39
CA ILE A 347 -2.88 0.59 -10.05
C ILE A 347 -1.44 0.41 -10.52
N TRP A 348 -0.58 -0.04 -9.61
CA TRP A 348 0.84 -0.26 -9.87
C TRP A 348 1.23 -1.73 -9.79
N GLY A 349 2.17 -2.15 -10.64
CA GLY A 349 2.67 -3.52 -10.62
C GLY A 349 3.44 -3.85 -9.35
N THR A 350 4.18 -2.90 -8.76
CA THR A 350 4.87 -3.11 -7.49
C THR A 350 3.87 -3.40 -6.36
N SER A 351 2.74 -2.69 -6.36
CA SER A 351 1.67 -2.87 -5.38
C SER A 351 1.05 -4.25 -5.46
N ALA A 352 0.64 -4.68 -6.67
CA ALA A 352 0.13 -6.03 -6.88
C ALA A 352 1.10 -7.15 -6.46
N MET A 353 2.42 -6.92 -6.55
CA MET A 353 3.43 -7.87 -6.10
C MET A 353 3.60 -7.90 -4.58
N ARG A 354 3.48 -6.74 -3.90
CA ARG A 354 3.59 -6.67 -2.42
C ARG A 354 2.34 -7.20 -1.73
N THR A 355 1.17 -6.99 -2.31
CA THR A 355 -0.12 -7.31 -1.70
C THR A 355 -0.71 -8.63 -2.20
N SER A 356 -0.18 -9.19 -3.29
CA SER A 356 -0.87 -10.25 -4.05
C SER A 356 -2.23 -9.81 -4.61
N GLY A 357 -2.45 -8.50 -4.82
CA GLY A 357 -3.52 -7.97 -5.65
C GLY A 357 -4.63 -7.16 -4.98
N ASP A 358 -4.40 -6.50 -3.85
CA ASP A 358 -5.42 -5.70 -3.13
C ASP A 358 -6.14 -4.70 -4.06
N ASP A 359 -5.39 -3.87 -4.81
CA ASP A 359 -5.96 -2.91 -5.79
C ASP A 359 -6.85 -3.59 -6.86
N ILE A 360 -6.48 -4.81 -7.28
CA ILE A 360 -7.21 -5.56 -8.31
C ILE A 360 -8.52 -6.08 -7.74
N ALA A 361 -8.48 -6.59 -6.50
CA ALA A 361 -9.64 -7.03 -5.77
C ALA A 361 -10.60 -5.87 -5.47
N GLU A 362 -10.09 -4.69 -5.13
CA GLU A 362 -10.89 -3.48 -4.90
C GLU A 362 -11.69 -3.10 -6.15
N VAL A 363 -11.07 -3.08 -7.34
CA VAL A 363 -11.80 -2.85 -8.60
C VAL A 363 -12.90 -3.88 -8.81
N LEU A 364 -12.59 -5.17 -8.62
CA LEU A 364 -13.55 -6.25 -8.79
C LEU A 364 -14.71 -6.13 -7.79
N ALA A 365 -14.44 -5.78 -6.54
CA ALA A 365 -15.44 -5.56 -5.50
C ALA A 365 -16.35 -4.35 -5.82
N LEU A 366 -15.79 -3.23 -6.29
CA LEU A 366 -16.56 -2.06 -6.72
C LEU A 366 -17.54 -2.40 -7.86
N LEU A 367 -17.10 -3.20 -8.84
CA LEU A 367 -17.92 -3.71 -9.94
C LEU A 367 -18.95 -4.77 -9.50
N GLY A 368 -18.76 -5.39 -8.33
CA GLY A 368 -19.57 -6.52 -7.86
C GLY A 368 -19.28 -7.82 -8.61
N VAL A 369 -18.00 -8.11 -8.87
CA VAL A 369 -17.52 -9.32 -9.53
C VAL A 369 -16.52 -10.04 -8.63
N ARG A 370 -16.72 -11.32 -8.38
CA ARG A 370 -15.87 -12.17 -7.54
C ARG A 370 -14.90 -12.99 -8.42
N PRO A 371 -13.60 -13.08 -8.10
CA PRO A 371 -12.70 -14.01 -8.75
C PRO A 371 -12.99 -15.47 -8.33
N GLU A 372 -12.78 -16.41 -9.24
CA GLU A 372 -12.79 -17.85 -8.94
C GLU A 372 -11.37 -18.39 -8.94
N TRP A 373 -11.05 -19.26 -7.98
CA TRP A 373 -9.72 -19.86 -7.86
C TRP A 373 -9.76 -21.38 -7.97
N ASP A 374 -8.79 -21.92 -8.70
CA ASP A 374 -8.46 -23.35 -8.63
C ASP A 374 -7.85 -23.69 -7.26
N GLU A 375 -8.39 -24.71 -6.60
CA GLU A 375 -8.00 -25.08 -5.23
C GLU A 375 -6.53 -25.52 -5.13
N ALA A 376 -6.03 -26.24 -6.15
CA ALA A 376 -4.71 -26.83 -6.12
C ALA A 376 -3.60 -25.82 -6.47
N SER A 377 -3.78 -25.08 -7.57
CA SER A 377 -2.78 -24.13 -8.06
C SER A 377 -2.93 -22.73 -7.47
N ARG A 378 -4.05 -22.43 -6.80
CA ARG A 378 -4.43 -21.10 -6.30
C ARG A 378 -4.54 -20.04 -7.39
N ARG A 379 -4.54 -20.44 -8.67
CA ARG A 379 -4.65 -19.53 -9.81
C ARG A 379 -6.09 -19.06 -9.99
N VAL A 380 -6.25 -17.82 -10.42
CA VAL A 380 -7.55 -17.30 -10.83
C VAL A 380 -7.94 -17.95 -12.15
N THR A 381 -9.09 -18.63 -12.17
CA THR A 381 -9.59 -19.40 -13.32
C THR A 381 -10.82 -18.79 -13.98
N GLY A 382 -11.54 -17.94 -13.26
CA GLY A 382 -12.82 -17.39 -13.71
C GLY A 382 -13.24 -16.15 -12.92
N LEU A 383 -14.41 -15.63 -13.29
CA LEU A 383 -15.08 -14.50 -12.67
C LEU A 383 -16.56 -14.86 -12.50
N GLU A 384 -17.13 -14.51 -11.36
CA GLU A 384 -18.54 -14.68 -11.02
C GLU A 384 -19.15 -13.29 -10.77
N VAL A 385 -20.26 -12.96 -11.43
CA VAL A 385 -21.00 -11.73 -11.12
C VAL A 385 -21.77 -11.95 -9.82
N ILE A 386 -21.54 -11.09 -8.82
CA ILE A 386 -22.32 -11.09 -7.57
C ILE A 386 -23.73 -10.55 -7.89
N PRO A 387 -24.82 -11.26 -7.58
CA PRO A 387 -26.18 -10.78 -7.80
C PRO A 387 -26.44 -9.45 -7.08
N ALA A 388 -27.25 -8.56 -7.67
CA ALA A 388 -27.52 -7.23 -7.08
C ALA A 388 -28.13 -7.30 -5.66
N GLU A 389 -28.95 -8.33 -5.39
CA GLU A 389 -29.52 -8.58 -4.05
C GLU A 389 -28.45 -8.96 -3.01
N GLU A 390 -27.42 -9.71 -3.42
CA GLU A 390 -26.29 -10.07 -2.56
C GLU A 390 -25.32 -8.90 -2.41
N LEU A 391 -25.10 -8.13 -3.48
CA LEU A 391 -24.22 -6.95 -3.46
C LEU A 391 -24.77 -5.86 -2.53
N GLY A 392 -26.09 -5.71 -2.40
CA GLY A 392 -26.73 -4.78 -1.47
C GLY A 392 -26.56 -3.29 -1.79
N ARG A 393 -25.88 -2.97 -2.90
CA ARG A 393 -25.59 -1.61 -3.37
C ARG A 393 -25.47 -1.60 -4.91
N PRO A 394 -25.44 -0.41 -5.54
CA PRO A 394 -25.16 -0.31 -6.97
C PRO A 394 -23.76 -0.82 -7.34
N ARG A 395 -23.63 -1.32 -8.58
CA ARG A 395 -22.31 -1.55 -9.20
C ARG A 395 -21.70 -0.20 -9.57
N ILE A 396 -20.52 0.06 -9.04
CA ILE A 396 -19.82 1.34 -9.20
C ILE A 396 -18.96 1.27 -10.46
N ASP A 397 -19.02 2.30 -11.31
CA ASP A 397 -18.19 2.34 -12.51
C ASP A 397 -16.74 2.67 -12.16
N VAL A 398 -15.77 1.94 -12.71
CA VAL A 398 -14.36 2.08 -12.31
C VAL A 398 -13.51 2.45 -13.51
N THR A 399 -12.81 3.57 -13.44
CA THR A 399 -11.79 3.95 -14.41
C THR A 399 -10.42 3.62 -13.84
N VAL A 400 -9.69 2.73 -14.51
CA VAL A 400 -8.40 2.23 -14.02
C VAL A 400 -7.26 2.88 -14.79
N ARG A 401 -6.33 3.52 -14.06
CA ARG A 401 -5.03 3.94 -14.60
C ARG A 401 -3.95 2.94 -14.21
N ILE A 402 -3.50 2.12 -15.15
CA ILE A 402 -2.37 1.20 -14.94
C ILE A 402 -1.02 1.87 -15.25
N SER A 403 0.02 1.52 -14.50
CA SER A 403 1.39 1.88 -14.85
C SER A 403 1.92 1.04 -16.02
N GLY A 404 2.93 1.55 -16.73
CA GLY A 404 3.57 0.79 -17.82
C GLY A 404 4.17 -0.55 -17.36
N PHE A 405 4.67 -0.63 -16.11
CA PHE A 405 5.13 -1.89 -15.54
C PHE A 405 3.99 -2.86 -15.24
N PHE A 406 2.84 -2.36 -14.74
CA PHE A 406 1.67 -3.22 -14.53
C PHE A 406 1.23 -3.90 -15.84
N ARG A 407 1.21 -3.16 -16.95
CA ARG A 407 1.00 -3.70 -18.30
C ARG A 407 1.95 -4.83 -18.65
N ASP A 408 3.24 -4.64 -18.37
CA ASP A 408 4.27 -5.59 -18.76
C ASP A 408 4.25 -6.86 -17.90
N ALA A 409 3.92 -6.73 -16.61
CA ALA A 409 3.95 -7.83 -15.65
C ALA A 409 2.62 -8.60 -15.52
N PHE A 410 1.48 -7.94 -15.73
CA PHE A 410 0.15 -8.48 -15.45
C PHE A 410 -0.84 -8.41 -16.63
N PRO A 411 -0.47 -8.88 -17.85
CA PRO A 411 -1.38 -8.85 -19.00
C PRO A 411 -2.65 -9.70 -18.79
N HIS A 412 -2.56 -10.77 -17.99
CA HIS A 412 -3.70 -11.60 -17.62
C HIS A 412 -4.71 -10.83 -16.77
N VAL A 413 -4.23 -10.01 -15.83
CA VAL A 413 -5.09 -9.20 -14.97
C VAL A 413 -5.79 -8.09 -15.76
N ILE A 414 -5.10 -7.45 -16.70
CA ILE A 414 -5.74 -6.47 -17.60
C ILE A 414 -6.91 -7.10 -18.35
N SER A 415 -6.71 -8.32 -18.87
CA SER A 415 -7.77 -9.03 -19.57
C SER A 415 -8.93 -9.38 -18.63
N MET A 416 -8.62 -9.80 -17.40
CA MET A 416 -9.60 -10.13 -16.36
C MET A 416 -10.44 -8.91 -15.94
N LEU A 417 -9.81 -7.76 -15.68
CA LEU A 417 -10.53 -6.53 -15.34
C LEU A 417 -11.42 -6.07 -16.50
N ASP A 418 -10.93 -6.18 -17.74
CA ASP A 418 -11.73 -5.87 -18.93
C ASP A 418 -12.89 -6.86 -19.15
N ASP A 419 -12.72 -8.13 -18.78
CA ASP A 419 -13.82 -9.11 -18.76
C ASP A 419 -14.86 -8.72 -17.71
N ALA A 420 -14.45 -8.38 -16.49
CA ALA A 420 -15.34 -7.98 -15.40
C ALA A 420 -16.20 -6.78 -15.78
N VAL A 421 -15.58 -5.72 -16.34
CA VAL A 421 -16.28 -4.51 -16.80
C VAL A 421 -17.34 -4.86 -17.86
N ARG A 422 -16.99 -5.67 -18.86
CA ARG A 422 -17.93 -6.05 -19.93
C ARG A 422 -19.05 -6.95 -19.43
N MET A 423 -18.73 -7.90 -18.54
CA MET A 423 -19.73 -8.78 -17.92
C MET A 423 -20.81 -7.98 -17.20
N VAL A 424 -20.44 -6.95 -16.43
CA VAL A 424 -21.43 -6.13 -15.71
C VAL A 424 -22.09 -5.07 -16.59
N ALA A 425 -21.43 -4.60 -17.66
CA ALA A 425 -22.01 -3.64 -18.60
C ALA A 425 -23.16 -4.25 -19.44
N GLU A 426 -23.14 -5.56 -19.66
CA GLU A 426 -24.14 -6.29 -20.46
C GLU A 426 -25.36 -6.76 -19.65
N LEU A 427 -25.35 -6.59 -18.32
CA LEU A 427 -26.47 -7.00 -17.47
C LEU A 427 -27.71 -6.14 -17.72
N ASP A 428 -28.87 -6.79 -17.76
CA ASP A 428 -30.19 -6.13 -17.79
C ASP A 428 -30.59 -5.68 -16.39
N GLU A 429 -29.82 -4.73 -15.84
CA GLU A 429 -30.03 -4.11 -14.54
C GLU A 429 -30.46 -2.63 -14.69
N PRO A 430 -31.34 -2.12 -13.80
CA PRO A 430 -31.69 -0.71 -13.74
C PRO A 430 -30.48 0.23 -13.62
N GLU A 431 -30.59 1.43 -14.18
CA GLU A 431 -29.47 2.40 -14.22
C GLU A 431 -29.02 2.89 -12.83
N ASP A 432 -29.92 2.85 -11.85
CA ASP A 432 -29.66 3.20 -10.46
C ASP A 432 -28.97 2.09 -9.67
N LEU A 433 -28.99 0.84 -10.19
CA LEU A 433 -28.29 -0.31 -9.61
C LEU A 433 -27.00 -0.68 -10.35
N ASN A 434 -26.78 -0.17 -11.56
CA ASN A 434 -25.59 -0.49 -12.34
C ASN A 434 -25.09 0.72 -13.12
N TYR A 435 -24.12 1.44 -12.54
CA TYR A 435 -23.56 2.65 -13.12
C TYR A 435 -22.68 2.33 -14.35
N VAL A 436 -22.05 1.16 -14.39
CA VAL A 436 -21.26 0.70 -15.54
C VAL A 436 -22.15 0.56 -16.78
N ALA A 437 -23.28 -0.14 -16.66
CA ALA A 437 -24.23 -0.33 -17.75
C ALA A 437 -24.90 1.00 -18.15
N ALA A 438 -25.27 1.85 -17.19
CA ALA A 438 -25.83 3.17 -17.45
C ALA A 438 -24.86 4.05 -18.28
N HIS A 439 -23.59 4.15 -17.86
CA HIS A 439 -22.59 4.92 -18.59
C HIS A 439 -22.28 4.31 -19.96
N THR A 440 -22.21 2.99 -20.07
CA THR A 440 -21.99 2.28 -21.34
C THR A 440 -23.13 2.57 -22.33
N ARG A 441 -24.40 2.55 -21.89
CA ARG A 441 -25.54 2.90 -22.74
C ARG A 441 -25.50 4.36 -23.20
N ALA A 442 -25.11 5.28 -22.33
CA ALA A 442 -24.94 6.69 -22.67
C ALA A 442 -23.86 6.89 -23.74
N ASP A 443 -22.69 6.26 -23.60
CA ASP A 443 -21.60 6.30 -24.59
C ASP A 443 -22.03 5.67 -25.92
N LEU A 444 -22.74 4.54 -25.87
CA LEU A 444 -23.23 3.86 -27.07
C LEU A 444 -24.25 4.72 -27.82
N ALA A 445 -25.08 5.50 -27.13
CA ALA A 445 -26.00 6.44 -27.75
C ALA A 445 -25.27 7.59 -28.48
N GLU A 446 -24.06 7.95 -28.04
CA GLU A 446 -23.25 8.99 -28.67
C GLU A 446 -22.52 8.51 -29.93
N HIS A 447 -21.87 7.33 -29.88
CA HIS A 447 -20.97 6.88 -30.95
C HIS A 447 -21.24 5.47 -31.49
N SER A 448 -22.19 4.71 -30.95
CA SER A 448 -22.59 3.37 -31.42
C SER A 448 -21.48 2.30 -31.47
N ASP A 449 -20.34 2.57 -30.83
CA ASP A 449 -19.20 1.66 -30.68
C ASP A 449 -19.20 1.02 -29.28
N VAL A 450 -19.55 -0.26 -29.20
CA VAL A 450 -19.65 -1.03 -27.96
C VAL A 450 -18.27 -1.20 -27.28
N ARG A 451 -17.20 -1.39 -28.05
CA ARG A 451 -15.85 -1.61 -27.50
C ARG A 451 -15.34 -0.32 -26.87
N ARG A 452 -15.57 0.83 -27.50
CA ARG A 452 -15.25 2.14 -26.91
C ARG A 452 -16.09 2.43 -25.68
N ALA A 453 -17.40 2.16 -25.72
CA ALA A 453 -18.32 2.41 -24.61
C ALA A 453 -17.96 1.62 -23.32
N THR A 454 -17.37 0.43 -23.48
CA THR A 454 -16.92 -0.43 -22.37
C THR A 454 -15.42 -0.27 -22.04
N THR A 455 -14.72 0.70 -22.62
CA THR A 455 -13.30 0.94 -22.31
C THR A 455 -13.18 1.64 -20.96
N ARG A 456 -12.44 1.03 -20.03
CA ARG A 456 -12.20 1.56 -18.67
C ARG A 456 -10.75 1.54 -18.20
N ILE A 457 -9.86 0.83 -18.91
CA ILE A 457 -8.47 0.63 -18.49
C ILE A 457 -7.54 1.43 -19.39
N PHE A 458 -6.82 2.38 -18.80
CA PHE A 458 -5.90 3.29 -19.49
C PHE A 458 -4.50 3.18 -18.92
N GLY A 459 -3.46 3.41 -19.72
CA GLY A 459 -2.07 3.30 -19.27
C GLY A 459 -1.07 3.98 -20.19
N SER A 460 0.22 3.83 -19.86
CA SER A 460 1.32 4.38 -20.69
C SER A 460 1.25 3.84 -22.13
N ALA A 461 1.69 4.61 -23.12
CA ALA A 461 1.79 4.14 -24.51
C ALA A 461 2.56 2.81 -24.63
N PRO A 462 2.25 1.94 -25.61
CA PRO A 462 2.99 0.70 -25.82
C PRO A 462 4.50 0.94 -25.92
N GLY A 463 5.26 0.24 -25.08
CA GLY A 463 6.72 0.37 -25.02
C GLY A 463 7.26 1.63 -24.35
N SER A 464 6.41 2.46 -23.76
CA SER A 464 6.80 3.57 -22.87
C SER A 464 6.30 3.38 -21.43
N TYR A 465 6.77 4.25 -20.53
CA TYR A 465 6.59 4.17 -19.08
C TYR A 465 6.44 5.57 -18.47
N GLY A 466 5.85 5.66 -17.28
CA GLY A 466 5.65 6.92 -16.56
C GLY A 466 4.37 7.67 -16.96
N ALA A 467 4.16 8.83 -16.31
CA ALA A 467 2.99 9.69 -16.50
C ALA A 467 3.32 11.08 -17.09
N GLY A 468 4.62 11.43 -17.21
CA GLY A 468 5.08 12.70 -17.78
C GLY A 468 4.99 13.91 -16.84
N ILE A 469 4.34 13.76 -15.68
CA ILE A 469 4.06 14.86 -14.75
C ILE A 469 5.33 15.28 -14.02
N LEU A 470 6.16 14.35 -13.55
CA LEU A 470 7.43 14.68 -12.88
C LEU A 470 8.30 15.56 -13.78
N GLN A 471 8.51 15.14 -15.04
CA GLN A 471 9.33 15.89 -15.99
C GLN A 471 8.77 17.29 -16.25
N THR A 472 7.44 17.44 -16.22
CA THR A 472 6.77 18.73 -16.40
C THR A 472 6.96 19.65 -15.19
N ILE A 473 6.84 19.09 -13.98
CA ILE A 473 7.07 19.83 -12.73
C ILE A 473 8.54 20.26 -12.63
N GLU A 474 9.50 19.36 -12.85
CA GLU A 474 10.94 19.66 -12.79
C GLU A 474 11.36 20.70 -13.84
N ALA A 475 10.78 20.65 -15.04
CA ALA A 475 11.08 21.61 -16.10
C ALA A 475 10.47 23.00 -15.84
N GLY A 476 9.46 23.10 -14.97
CA GLY A 476 8.74 24.36 -14.70
C GLY A 476 7.98 24.93 -15.91
N ASN A 477 7.75 24.13 -16.96
CA ASN A 477 7.13 24.55 -18.22
C ASN A 477 5.61 24.28 -18.25
N TRP A 478 4.89 24.71 -17.23
CA TRP A 478 3.43 24.59 -17.11
C TRP A 478 2.85 25.83 -16.41
N ARG A 479 1.56 26.09 -16.60
CA ARG A 479 0.89 27.27 -16.04
C ARG A 479 -0.39 26.96 -15.28
N ASP A 480 -1.18 26.02 -15.77
CA ASP A 480 -2.48 25.69 -15.21
C ASP A 480 -2.80 24.19 -15.34
N ASP A 481 -3.97 23.79 -14.82
CA ASP A 481 -4.42 22.39 -14.84
C ASP A 481 -4.56 21.83 -16.26
N ARG A 482 -4.74 22.66 -17.29
CA ARG A 482 -4.91 22.19 -18.66
C ARG A 482 -3.59 21.66 -19.21
N ASP A 483 -2.48 22.31 -18.90
CA ASP A 483 -1.14 21.83 -19.27
C ASP A 483 -0.87 20.46 -18.62
N LEU A 484 -1.18 20.33 -17.33
CA LEU A 484 -1.02 19.07 -16.59
C LEU A 484 -1.92 17.96 -17.16
N ALA A 485 -3.18 18.27 -17.44
CA ALA A 485 -4.14 17.33 -18.03
C ALA A 485 -3.73 16.88 -19.44
N GLU A 486 -3.20 17.79 -20.27
CA GLU A 486 -2.71 17.47 -21.60
C GLU A 486 -1.51 16.53 -21.55
N VAL A 487 -0.54 16.80 -20.67
CA VAL A 487 0.61 15.92 -20.44
C VAL A 487 0.14 14.56 -19.96
N TYR A 488 -0.67 14.51 -18.90
CA TYR A 488 -1.15 13.25 -18.32
C TYR A 488 -1.91 12.41 -19.35
N THR A 489 -2.77 13.05 -20.15
CA THR A 489 -3.52 12.39 -21.25
C THR A 489 -2.59 11.93 -22.36
N ARG A 490 -1.56 12.71 -22.71
CA ARG A 490 -0.61 12.33 -23.77
C ARG A 490 0.20 11.10 -23.40
N TRP A 491 0.54 10.96 -22.12
CA TRP A 491 1.30 9.81 -21.62
C TRP A 491 0.40 8.62 -21.29
N GLY A 492 -0.82 8.85 -20.79
CA GLY A 492 -1.72 7.82 -20.27
C GLY A 492 -2.96 7.49 -21.10
N GLY A 493 -3.25 8.24 -22.17
CA GLY A 493 -4.45 8.13 -23.00
C GLY A 493 -4.42 6.97 -23.99
N TYR A 494 -4.01 5.79 -23.54
CA TYR A 494 -3.96 4.57 -24.33
C TYR A 494 -4.77 3.48 -23.64
N ALA A 495 -5.70 2.87 -24.38
CA ALA A 495 -6.63 1.91 -23.82
C ALA A 495 -6.08 0.48 -23.87
N TYR A 496 -6.30 -0.27 -22.79
CA TYR A 496 -5.89 -1.65 -22.61
C TYR A 496 -7.09 -2.54 -22.30
N GLY A 497 -7.00 -3.81 -22.68
CA GLY A 497 -8.11 -4.76 -22.63
C GLY A 497 -8.12 -5.63 -23.88
N ARG A 498 -9.15 -6.48 -24.00
CA ARG A 498 -9.33 -7.30 -25.20
C ARG A 498 -9.51 -6.41 -26.42
N ASP A 499 -8.77 -6.72 -27.48
CA ASP A 499 -8.77 -6.04 -28.78
C ASP A 499 -8.29 -4.57 -28.77
N LEU A 500 -7.75 -4.07 -27.65
CA LEU A 500 -7.28 -2.69 -27.54
C LEU A 500 -5.74 -2.58 -27.63
N GLY A 501 -4.99 -3.44 -26.94
CA GLY A 501 -3.53 -3.52 -27.10
C GLY A 501 -2.73 -2.22 -26.90
N GLY A 502 -3.29 -1.21 -26.23
CA GLY A 502 -2.68 0.12 -26.06
C GLY A 502 -2.92 1.08 -27.23
N VAL A 503 -4.07 0.98 -27.92
CA VAL A 503 -4.47 1.97 -28.94
C VAL A 503 -4.68 3.37 -28.31
N PRO A 504 -4.34 4.45 -29.03
CA PRO A 504 -4.68 5.81 -28.58
C PRO A 504 -6.19 5.95 -28.36
N ALA A 505 -6.59 6.41 -27.18
CA ALA A 505 -7.98 6.49 -26.73
C ALA A 505 -8.22 7.72 -25.85
N ALA A 506 -7.59 8.86 -26.21
CA ALA A 506 -7.64 10.09 -25.41
C ALA A 506 -9.07 10.62 -25.20
N ASP A 507 -9.95 10.49 -26.21
CA ASP A 507 -11.33 10.95 -26.09
C ASP A 507 -12.15 10.05 -25.15
N ASP A 508 -11.99 8.74 -25.26
CA ASP A 508 -12.63 7.78 -24.34
C ASP A 508 -12.11 7.96 -22.91
N MET A 509 -10.82 8.22 -22.73
CA MET A 509 -10.23 8.56 -21.43
C MET A 509 -10.89 9.81 -20.85
N ARG A 510 -11.02 10.90 -21.62
CA ARG A 510 -11.67 12.14 -21.15
C ARG A 510 -13.13 11.92 -20.78
N THR A 511 -13.87 11.12 -21.56
CA THR A 511 -15.27 10.79 -21.26
C THR A 511 -15.40 10.04 -19.94
N ASN A 512 -14.55 9.05 -19.68
CA ASN A 512 -14.50 8.35 -18.40
C ASN A 512 -14.08 9.26 -17.25
N TYR A 513 -13.03 10.05 -17.44
CA TYR A 513 -12.49 10.94 -16.39
C TYR A 513 -13.49 12.01 -15.96
N ARG A 514 -14.37 12.49 -16.84
CA ARG A 514 -15.45 13.43 -16.45
C ARG A 514 -16.45 12.85 -15.44
N ARG A 515 -16.52 11.52 -15.32
CA ARG A 515 -17.45 10.82 -14.41
C ARG A 515 -16.85 10.50 -13.05
N ILE A 516 -15.52 10.60 -12.91
CA ILE A 516 -14.81 10.26 -11.68
C ILE A 516 -15.28 11.18 -10.56
N ALA A 517 -15.93 10.61 -9.56
CA ALA A 517 -16.38 11.29 -8.35
C ALA A 517 -15.34 11.16 -7.22
N VAL A 518 -14.60 10.05 -7.19
CA VAL A 518 -13.52 9.76 -6.24
C VAL A 518 -12.27 9.34 -7.00
N ALA A 519 -11.15 10.00 -6.79
CA ALA A 519 -9.84 9.62 -7.31
C ALA A 519 -9.03 8.97 -6.17
N ALA A 520 -8.82 7.67 -6.23
CA ALA A 520 -8.19 6.90 -5.17
C ALA A 520 -6.77 6.41 -5.54
N LYS A 521 -5.92 6.29 -4.52
CA LYS A 521 -4.64 5.58 -4.57
C LYS A 521 -4.33 4.96 -3.22
N ASN A 522 -4.05 3.65 -3.24
CA ASN A 522 -3.74 2.91 -2.01
C ASN A 522 -2.28 3.06 -1.58
N ILE A 523 -2.03 3.06 -0.26
CA ILE A 523 -0.70 3.04 0.35
C ILE A 523 -0.50 1.70 1.05
N ASP A 524 0.32 0.86 0.44
CA ASP A 524 0.48 -0.57 0.72
C ASP A 524 1.82 -0.91 1.40
N THR A 525 2.62 0.09 1.74
CA THR A 525 3.91 -0.04 2.43
C THR A 525 4.09 1.13 3.40
N ARG A 526 5.02 1.00 4.36
CA ARG A 526 5.32 2.06 5.36
C ARG A 526 6.74 2.59 5.30
N GLU A 527 7.59 1.94 4.51
CA GLU A 527 8.99 2.31 4.32
C GLU A 527 9.16 3.59 3.48
N HIS A 528 8.10 4.02 2.80
CA HIS A 528 7.97 5.33 2.17
C HIS A 528 6.52 5.79 2.24
N ASP A 529 6.30 7.10 2.17
CA ASP A 529 4.99 7.74 2.10
C ASP A 529 4.74 8.46 0.75
N ILE A 530 3.61 9.16 0.66
CA ILE A 530 3.17 9.84 -0.57
C ILE A 530 4.07 11.02 -0.97
N ALA A 531 4.89 11.55 -0.05
CA ALA A 531 5.82 12.64 -0.29
C ALA A 531 7.24 12.15 -0.61
N ASP A 532 7.53 10.86 -0.38
CA ASP A 532 8.82 10.25 -0.68
C ASP A 532 9.00 9.81 -2.13
N SER A 533 7.90 9.45 -2.79
CA SER A 533 7.90 8.95 -4.16
C SER A 533 7.10 9.86 -5.06
N ASP A 534 7.72 10.30 -6.16
CA ASP A 534 7.07 11.15 -7.14
C ASP A 534 5.89 10.46 -7.84
N ASP A 535 5.87 9.14 -7.90
CA ASP A 535 4.80 8.38 -8.54
C ASP A 535 3.42 8.69 -7.94
N TYR A 536 3.30 8.96 -6.64
CA TYR A 536 2.01 9.28 -6.02
C TYR A 536 1.40 10.55 -6.62
N PHE A 537 2.13 11.68 -6.61
CA PHE A 537 1.59 12.92 -7.19
C PHE A 537 1.46 12.82 -8.72
N GLN A 538 2.32 12.05 -9.39
CA GLN A 538 2.23 11.86 -10.83
C GLN A 538 0.94 11.12 -11.26
N TYR A 539 0.55 10.07 -10.54
CA TYR A 539 -0.61 9.24 -10.88
C TYR A 539 -1.90 9.72 -10.22
N HIS A 540 -1.90 9.90 -8.89
CA HIS A 540 -3.07 10.35 -8.11
C HIS A 540 -3.32 11.84 -8.33
N GLY A 541 -2.33 12.69 -8.07
CA GLY A 541 -2.42 14.13 -8.35
C GLY A 541 -2.68 14.44 -9.83
N GLY A 542 -2.03 13.70 -10.74
CA GLY A 542 -2.29 13.82 -12.18
C GLY A 542 -3.72 13.44 -12.58
N MET A 543 -4.32 12.43 -11.93
CA MET A 543 -5.73 12.09 -12.13
C MET A 543 -6.65 13.21 -11.64
N ILE A 544 -6.45 13.70 -10.41
CA ILE A 544 -7.21 14.80 -9.81
C ILE A 544 -7.15 16.05 -10.71
N ALA A 545 -5.95 16.47 -11.11
CA ALA A 545 -5.75 17.63 -11.98
C ALA A 545 -6.44 17.46 -13.34
N THR A 546 -6.41 16.25 -13.91
CA THR A 546 -7.09 15.95 -15.19
C THR A 546 -8.60 16.02 -15.06
N VAL A 547 -9.18 15.47 -13.99
CA VAL A 547 -10.62 15.58 -13.72
C VAL A 547 -11.01 17.05 -13.55
N ARG A 548 -10.28 17.79 -12.70
CA ARG A 548 -10.50 19.23 -12.46
C ARG A 548 -10.42 20.06 -13.74
N ALA A 549 -9.47 19.78 -14.63
CA ALA A 549 -9.36 20.46 -15.92
C ALA A 549 -10.56 20.18 -16.86
N LEU A 550 -11.15 18.98 -16.77
CA LEU A 550 -12.26 18.55 -17.64
C LEU A 550 -13.64 19.00 -17.14
N THR A 551 -13.84 19.09 -15.82
CA THR A 551 -15.14 19.36 -15.20
C THR A 551 -15.22 20.74 -14.56
N GLY A 552 -14.08 21.36 -14.23
CA GLY A 552 -13.99 22.58 -13.42
C GLY A 552 -14.18 22.33 -11.91
N ALA A 553 -14.32 21.08 -11.49
CA ALA A 553 -14.50 20.69 -10.09
C ALA A 553 -13.52 19.58 -9.70
N GLU A 554 -13.02 19.64 -8.47
CA GLU A 554 -12.13 18.62 -7.92
C GLU A 554 -12.93 17.37 -7.52
N PRO A 555 -12.52 16.15 -7.94
CA PRO A 555 -13.08 14.93 -7.37
C PRO A 555 -12.66 14.80 -5.91
N ARG A 556 -13.42 14.05 -5.10
CA ARG A 556 -12.93 13.65 -3.78
C ARG A 556 -11.70 12.76 -3.94
N ALA A 557 -10.76 12.81 -3.00
CA ALA A 557 -9.45 12.16 -3.15
C ALA A 557 -8.94 11.59 -1.83
#